data_AF-A0A7W5D244-F1
#
_entry.id   AF-A0A7W5D244-F1
#
_cell.length_a   1.000
_cell.length_b   1.000
_cell.length_c   1.000
_cell.angle_alpha   90.00
_cell.angle_beta   90.00
_cell.angle_gamma   90.00
#
_symmetry.space_group_name_H-M   'P 1'
#
loop_
_entity.id
_entity.type
_entity.pdbx_description
1 polymer ?
#
loop_
_entity_poly.entity_id
_entity_poly.type
_entity_poly.pdbx_seq_one_letter_code
_entity_poly.pdbx_strand_id
1 'polypeptide(L)'
;MKPQDAFEQLKREGLEGFEREYGQEARERYGDAAIEQANQRMMALTKDEWDAKELLEESIKVQLRLAMATGDPASAESNELARMHERWIAIHWGPVMRRRHI
;
A
#
# COMPACT_ATOMS: atom_id res chain seq x y z
N MET A 1 -0.09 -29.15 1.03
CA MET A 1 0.27 -27.87 0.38
C MET A 1 1.48 -27.31 1.11
N LYS A 2 2.55 -26.90 0.43
CA LYS A 2 3.70 -26.29 1.13
C LYS A 2 3.33 -24.86 1.56
N PRO A 3 3.87 -24.34 2.67
CA PRO A 3 3.56 -22.98 3.15
C PRO A 3 3.80 -21.89 2.10
N GLN A 4 4.84 -22.04 1.28
CA GLN A 4 5.15 -21.12 0.18
C GLN A 4 4.04 -21.11 -0.88
N ASP A 5 3.52 -22.28 -1.27
CA ASP A 5 2.43 -22.38 -2.24
C ASP A 5 1.14 -21.72 -1.72
N ALA A 6 0.89 -21.83 -0.41
CA ALA A 6 -0.28 -21.22 0.24
C ALA A 6 -0.20 -19.69 0.28
N PHE A 7 0.99 -19.15 0.53
CA PHE A 7 1.19 -17.71 0.52
C PHE A 7 1.07 -17.11 -0.89
N GLU A 8 1.66 -17.77 -1.90
CA GLU A 8 1.51 -17.35 -3.29
C GLU A 8 0.06 -17.40 -3.77
N GLN A 9 -0.72 -18.38 -3.27
CA GLN A 9 -2.15 -18.45 -3.54
C GLN A 9 -2.92 -17.29 -2.90
N LEU A 10 -2.61 -16.96 -1.64
CA LEU A 10 -3.22 -15.83 -0.95
C LEU A 10 -2.99 -14.50 -1.68
N LYS A 11 -1.77 -14.25 -2.18
CA LYS A 11 -1.46 -13.06 -2.98
C LYS A 11 -2.30 -13.00 -4.27
N ARG A 12 -2.42 -14.12 -4.98
CA ARG A 12 -3.24 -14.21 -6.21
C ARG A 12 -4.70 -13.94 -5.92
N GLU A 13 -5.27 -14.54 -4.89
CA GLU A 13 -6.67 -14.34 -4.52
C GLU A 13 -6.97 -12.88 -4.17
N GLY A 14 -6.06 -12.22 -3.44
CA GLY A 14 -6.16 -10.78 -3.17
C GLY A 14 -6.13 -9.94 -4.45
N LEU A 15 -5.22 -10.26 -5.38
CA LEU A 15 -5.08 -9.56 -6.64
C LEU A 15 -6.30 -9.75 -7.56
N GLU A 16 -6.79 -10.98 -7.69
CA GLU A 16 -7.99 -11.29 -8.47
C GLU A 16 -9.24 -10.61 -7.89
N GLY A 17 -9.33 -10.51 -6.56
CA GLY A 17 -10.36 -9.74 -5.87
C GLY A 17 -10.32 -8.26 -6.25
N PHE A 18 -9.13 -7.64 -6.16
CA PHE A 18 -8.92 -6.24 -6.55
C PHE A 18 -9.25 -6.01 -8.03
N GLU A 19 -8.77 -6.88 -8.93
CA GLU A 19 -9.00 -6.77 -10.37
C GLU A 19 -10.49 -6.86 -10.72
N ARG A 20 -11.21 -7.78 -10.08
CA ARG A 20 -12.65 -7.96 -10.27
C ARG A 20 -13.47 -6.77 -9.76
N GLU A 21 -13.09 -6.20 -8.63
CA GLU A 21 -13.88 -5.16 -7.96
C GLU A 21 -13.50 -3.74 -8.43
N TYR A 22 -12.22 -3.47 -8.64
CA TYR A 22 -11.68 -2.12 -8.89
C TYR A 22 -10.82 -2.03 -10.15
N GLY A 23 -10.49 -3.14 -10.82
CA GLY A 23 -9.50 -3.17 -11.90
C GLY A 23 -9.83 -2.28 -13.09
N GLN A 24 -11.10 -2.20 -13.50
CA GLN A 24 -11.52 -1.33 -14.60
C GLN A 24 -11.38 0.16 -14.22
N GLU A 25 -11.98 0.56 -13.10
CA GLU A 25 -11.93 1.95 -12.60
C GLU A 25 -10.50 2.42 -12.35
N ALA A 26 -9.66 1.54 -11.80
CA ALA A 26 -8.26 1.84 -11.53
C ALA A 26 -7.46 2.07 -12.82
N ARG A 27 -7.72 1.27 -13.87
CA ARG A 27 -7.08 1.45 -15.19
C ARG A 27 -7.55 2.73 -15.88
N GLU A 28 -8.83 3.05 -15.81
CA GLU A 28 -9.37 4.30 -16.34
C GLU A 28 -8.74 5.54 -15.66
N ARG A 29 -8.47 5.47 -14.35
CA ARG A 29 -7.90 6.59 -13.59
C ARG A 29 -6.38 6.71 -13.66
N TYR A 30 -5.68 5.59 -13.61
CA TYR A 30 -4.22 5.56 -13.41
C TYR A 30 -3.45 4.94 -14.58
N GLY A 31 -4.15 4.30 -15.51
CA GLY A 31 -3.59 3.66 -16.70
C GLY A 31 -3.12 2.24 -16.45
N ASP A 32 -3.26 1.40 -17.48
CA ASP A 32 -2.90 -0.03 -17.46
C ASP A 32 -1.49 -0.28 -16.96
N ALA A 33 -0.52 0.48 -17.46
CA ALA A 33 0.88 0.32 -17.11
C ALA A 33 1.16 0.59 -15.63
N ALA A 34 0.42 1.51 -15.00
CA ALA A 34 0.60 1.81 -13.58
C ALA A 34 0.03 0.69 -12.70
N ILE A 35 -1.17 0.21 -13.05
CA ILE A 35 -1.84 -0.90 -12.34
C ILE A 35 -1.02 -2.19 -12.48
N GLU A 36 -0.57 -2.52 -13.68
CA GLU A 36 0.24 -3.71 -13.92
C GLU A 36 1.53 -3.70 -13.10
N GLN A 37 2.24 -2.57 -13.05
CA GLN A 37 3.44 -2.47 -12.22
C GLN A 37 3.13 -2.56 -10.72
N ALA A 38 2.00 -2.01 -10.26
CA ALA A 38 1.59 -2.12 -8.86
C ALA A 38 1.30 -3.58 -8.48
N ASN A 39 0.56 -4.30 -9.34
CA ASN A 39 0.26 -5.72 -9.18
C ASN A 39 1.54 -6.57 -9.14
N GLN A 40 2.48 -6.32 -10.05
CA GLN A 40 3.78 -7.00 -10.08
C GLN A 40 4.56 -6.79 -8.79
N ARG A 41 4.56 -5.58 -8.21
CA ARG A 41 5.20 -5.31 -6.92
C ARG A 41 4.57 -6.13 -5.81
N MET A 42 3.25 -6.20 -5.73
CA MET A 42 2.56 -7.02 -4.73
C MET A 42 2.89 -8.50 -4.86
N MET A 43 2.94 -9.00 -6.10
CA MET A 43 3.30 -10.39 -6.37
C MET A 43 4.77 -10.69 -6.05
N ALA A 44 5.68 -9.70 -6.16
CA ALA A 44 7.10 -9.85 -5.88
C ALA A 44 7.46 -9.86 -4.38
N LEU A 45 6.55 -9.43 -3.50
CA LEU A 45 6.81 -9.40 -2.06
C LEU A 45 7.05 -10.81 -1.50
N THR A 46 8.10 -10.95 -0.70
CA THR A 46 8.32 -12.10 0.18
C THR A 46 7.30 -12.11 1.32
N LYS A 47 7.22 -13.22 2.05
CA LYS A 47 6.33 -13.34 3.22
C LYS A 47 6.65 -12.28 4.29
N ASP A 48 7.93 -12.06 4.57
CA ASP A 48 8.37 -11.11 5.59
C ASP A 48 8.06 -9.66 5.16
N GLU A 49 8.25 -9.33 3.89
CA GLU A 49 7.91 -8.01 3.36
C GLU A 49 6.39 -7.76 3.34
N TRP A 50 5.61 -8.80 3.03
CA TRP A 50 4.15 -8.75 3.12
C TRP A 50 3.69 -8.53 4.56
N ASP A 51 4.24 -9.28 5.51
CA ASP A 51 3.91 -9.12 6.93
C ASP A 51 4.31 -7.75 7.46
N ALA A 52 5.46 -7.23 7.03
CA ALA A 52 5.88 -5.87 7.35
C ALA A 52 4.93 -4.81 6.76
N LYS A 53 4.42 -5.02 5.53
CA LYS A 53 3.40 -4.16 4.91
C LYS A 53 2.09 -4.20 5.69
N GLU A 54 1.60 -5.38 6.06
CA GLU A 54 0.37 -5.53 6.87
C GLU A 54 0.53 -4.86 8.24
N LEU A 55 1.66 -5.07 8.91
CA LEU A 55 1.95 -4.41 10.19
C LEU A 55 2.02 -2.89 10.06
N LEU A 56 2.62 -2.38 8.97
CA LEU A 56 2.65 -0.95 8.68
C LEU A 56 1.23 -0.40 8.49
N GLU A 57 0.37 -1.12 7.77
CA GLU A 57 -1.02 -0.72 7.56
C GLU A 57 -1.82 -0.62 8.87
N GLU A 58 -1.69 -1.61 9.76
CA GLU A 58 -2.33 -1.55 11.08
C GLU A 58 -1.77 -0.42 11.94
N SER A 59 -0.46 -0.18 11.86
CA SER A 59 0.18 0.94 12.55
C SER A 59 -0.31 2.30 12.03
N ILE A 60 -0.55 2.43 10.72
CA ILE A 60 -1.14 3.63 10.11
C ILE A 60 -2.54 3.87 10.68
N LYS A 61 -3.38 2.83 10.81
CA LYS A 61 -4.73 2.95 11.38
C LYS A 61 -4.68 3.41 12.84
N VAL A 62 -3.72 2.94 13.63
CA VAL A 62 -3.51 3.42 15.01
C VAL A 62 -3.06 4.88 15.02
N GLN A 63 -2.03 5.22 14.24
CA GLN A 63 -1.50 6.58 14.16
C GLN A 63 -2.54 7.58 13.66
N LEU A 64 -3.42 7.18 12.74
CA LEU A 64 -4.52 8.00 12.25
C LEU A 64 -5.45 8.43 13.39
N ARG A 65 -5.78 7.53 14.33
CA ARG A 65 -6.63 7.87 15.47
C ARG A 65 -5.95 8.90 16.39
N LEU A 66 -4.63 8.79 16.57
CA LEU A 66 -3.86 9.77 17.34
C LEU A 66 -3.84 11.12 16.63
N ALA A 67 -3.54 11.15 15.34
CA ALA A 67 -3.56 12.36 14.53
C ALA A 67 -4.92 13.05 14.55
N MET A 68 -6.01 12.30 14.37
CA MET A 68 -7.39 12.83 14.43
C MET A 68 -7.73 13.44 15.79
N ALA A 69 -7.23 12.86 16.89
CA ALA A 69 -7.46 13.40 18.23
C ALA A 69 -6.79 14.77 18.46
N THR A 70 -5.75 15.10 17.69
CA THR A 70 -5.10 16.43 17.76
C THR A 70 -5.96 17.53 17.14
N GLY A 71 -6.82 17.19 16.18
CA GLY A 71 -7.56 18.17 15.36
C GLY A 71 -6.67 19.06 14.49
N ASP A 72 -5.36 18.79 14.43
CA ASP A 72 -4.38 19.62 13.73
C ASP A 72 -3.63 18.79 12.67
N PRO A 73 -3.80 19.09 11.37
CA PRO A 73 -3.08 18.40 10.31
C PRO A 73 -1.57 18.70 10.28
N ALA A 74 -1.10 19.73 11.00
CA ALA A 74 0.32 20.06 11.13
C ALA A 74 0.98 19.49 12.39
N SER A 75 0.23 18.74 13.22
CA SER A 75 0.76 18.12 14.44
C SER A 75 1.86 17.09 14.16
N ALA A 76 2.63 16.75 15.19
CA ALA A 76 3.66 15.71 15.07
C ALA A 76 3.04 14.36 14.67
N GLU A 77 1.85 14.06 15.19
CA GLU A 77 1.10 12.84 14.93
C GLU A 77 0.62 12.78 13.47
N SER A 78 0.12 13.89 12.93
CA SER A 78 -0.30 14.00 11.53
C SER A 78 0.89 13.91 10.56
N ASN A 79 2.03 14.51 10.91
CA ASN A 79 3.25 14.40 10.11
C ASN A 79 3.79 12.97 10.09
N GLU A 80 3.81 12.29 11.23
CA GLU A 80 4.24 10.90 11.30
C GLU A 80 3.30 9.98 10.52
N LEU A 81 1.98 10.20 10.61
CA LEU A 81 1.01 9.49 9.79
C LEU A 81 1.30 9.66 8.30
N ALA A 82 1.53 10.89 7.83
CA ALA A 82 1.82 11.16 6.42
C ALA A 82 3.10 10.43 5.96
N ARG A 83 4.14 10.40 6.79
CA ARG A 83 5.39 9.68 6.52
C ARG A 83 5.19 8.16 6.48
N MET A 84 4.40 7.61 7.38
CA MET A 84 4.04 6.18 7.37
C MET A 84 3.26 5.82 6.11
N HIS A 85 2.27 6.64 5.76
CA HIS A 85 1.44 6.43 4.58
C HIS A 85 2.23 6.59 3.28
N GLU A 86 3.18 7.53 3.20
CA GLU A 86 4.13 7.64 2.07
C GLU A 86 4.88 6.33 1.85
N ARG A 87 5.39 5.71 2.92
CA ARG A 87 6.08 4.41 2.85
C ARG A 87 5.15 3.30 2.34
N TRP A 88 3.91 3.25 2.84
CA TRP A 88 2.92 2.28 2.40
C TRP A 88 2.56 2.46 0.91
N ILE A 89 2.37 3.70 0.45
CA ILE A 89 2.16 4.01 -0.98
C ILE A 89 3.36 3.56 -1.80
N ALA A 90 4.59 3.82 -1.34
CA ALA A 90 5.79 3.47 -2.08
C ALA A 90 5.96 1.94 -2.27
N ILE A 91 5.49 1.13 -1.33
CA ILE A 91 5.46 -0.33 -1.46
C ILE A 91 4.55 -0.76 -2.64
N HIS A 92 3.39 -0.13 -2.79
CA HIS A 92 2.41 -0.47 -3.84
C HIS A 92 2.75 0.14 -5.19
N TRP A 93 3.15 1.40 -5.23
CA TRP A 93 3.28 2.18 -6.46
C TRP A 93 4.73 2.43 -6.87
N GLY A 94 5.70 1.96 -6.08
CA GLY A 94 7.11 2.30 -6.24
C GLY A 94 7.46 3.65 -5.62
N PRO A 95 8.75 4.04 -5.61
CA PRO A 95 9.18 5.29 -5.00
C PRO A 95 8.41 6.47 -5.60
N VAL A 96 7.70 7.20 -4.73
CA VAL A 96 6.98 8.40 -5.13
C VAL A 96 8.04 9.40 -5.60
N MET A 97 8.05 9.72 -6.89
CA MET A 97 8.88 10.80 -7.41
C MET A 97 8.35 12.10 -6.80
N ARG A 98 8.89 12.51 -5.66
CA ARG A 98 8.70 13.86 -5.15
C ARG A 98 9.24 14.80 -6.22
N ARG A 99 8.34 15.42 -6.98
CA ARG A 99 8.68 16.55 -7.84
C ARG A 99 9.16 17.63 -6.89
N ARG A 100 10.49 17.74 -6.77
CA ARG A 100 11.18 18.72 -5.93
C ARG A 100 10.73 20.09 -6.41
N HIS A 101 9.76 20.69 -5.73
CA HIS A 101 9.50 22.10 -5.91
C HIS A 101 10.70 22.81 -5.27
N ILE A 102 11.42 23.51 -6.13
CA ILE A 102 12.48 24.46 -5.80
C ILE A 102 11.83 25.66 -5.10
#